data_AF-A0AAV9D7N6-F1
#
_entry.id   AF-A0AAV9D7N6-F1
#
_cell.length_a   1.000
_cell.length_b   1.000
_cell.length_c   1.000
_cell.angle_alpha   90.00
_cell.angle_beta   90.00
_cell.angle_gamma   90.00
#
_symmetry.space_group_name_H-M   'P 1'
#
loop_
_entity.id
_entity.type
_entity.pdbx_description
1 polymer ?
#
loop_
_entity_poly.entity_id
_entity_poly.type
_entity_poly.pdbx_seq_one_letter_code
_entity_poly.pdbx_strand_id
1 'polypeptide(L)'
;MLAFAKSQVDYVLGSNPRGISYLVGYGTKYPKRVHHRGASILSYKVNKGFIGCTQGYDCWYGKQADNPNVLVGAVVGGPDLQDGFRDVRGNFMQTEACTYNTAPLVGVFAKLRRLEELKAHRTSPTRPTHVAWVM
;
A
#
# COMPACT_ATOMS: atom_id res chain seq x y z
N MET A 1 -14.57 -13.65 12.58
CA MET A 1 -13.82 -13.57 11.30
C MET A 1 -13.62 -12.14 10.80
N LEU A 2 -14.67 -11.31 10.63
CA LEU A 2 -14.52 -9.95 10.09
C LEU A 2 -13.65 -9.01 10.95
N ALA A 3 -13.78 -9.06 12.27
CA ALA A 3 -12.95 -8.26 13.18
C ALA A 3 -11.45 -8.62 13.07
N PHE A 4 -11.15 -9.92 12.94
CA PHE A 4 -9.79 -10.39 12.70
C PHE A 4 -9.25 -9.89 11.36
N ALA A 5 -10.00 -10.06 10.26
CA ALA A 5 -9.60 -9.52 8.95
C ALA A 5 -9.35 -8.00 9.00
N LYS A 6 -10.22 -7.25 9.69
CA LYS A 6 -10.01 -5.81 9.91
C LYS A 6 -8.72 -5.54 10.67
N SER A 7 -8.43 -6.27 11.76
CA SER A 7 -7.19 -6.09 12.52
C SER A 7 -5.93 -6.29 11.66
N GLN A 8 -5.95 -7.28 10.76
CA GLN A 8 -4.82 -7.53 9.86
C GLN A 8 -4.68 -6.43 8.81
N VAL A 9 -5.80 -5.93 8.27
CA VAL A 9 -5.79 -4.77 7.37
C VAL A 9 -5.29 -3.51 8.08
N ASP A 10 -5.80 -3.22 9.28
CA ASP A 10 -5.36 -2.08 10.08
C ASP A 10 -3.86 -2.16 10.36
N TYR A 11 -3.34 -3.36 10.66
CA TYR A 11 -1.91 -3.62 10.83
C TYR A 11 -1.13 -3.31 9.54
N VAL A 12 -1.55 -3.82 8.39
CA VAL A 12 -0.95 -3.53 7.07
C VAL A 12 -0.95 -2.03 6.77
N LEU A 13 -2.00 -1.31 7.18
CA LEU A 13 -2.17 0.12 6.94
C LEU A 13 -1.47 1.02 7.99
N GLY A 14 -0.77 0.43 8.97
CA GLY A 14 0.07 1.19 9.90
C GLY A 14 -0.25 1.03 11.38
N SER A 15 -1.30 0.27 11.75
CA SER A 15 -1.61 -0.06 13.15
C SER A 15 -0.71 -1.19 13.65
N ASN A 16 0.59 -0.95 13.62
CA ASN A 16 1.65 -1.87 14.05
C ASN A 16 2.69 -1.13 14.91
N PRO A 17 3.54 -1.84 15.67
CA PRO A 17 4.50 -1.20 16.59
C PRO A 17 5.46 -0.20 15.92
N ARG A 18 5.65 -0.29 14.60
CA ARG A 18 6.56 0.60 13.84
C ARG A 18 5.86 1.82 13.25
N GLY A 19 4.52 1.84 13.26
CA GLY A 19 3.70 2.88 12.63
C GLY A 19 3.93 2.98 11.12
N ILE A 20 4.25 1.86 10.44
CA ILE A 20 4.58 1.83 9.00
C ILE A 20 3.41 1.23 8.23
N SER A 21 2.92 1.91 7.21
CA SER A 21 2.05 1.29 6.21
C SER A 21 2.87 0.40 5.29
N TYR A 22 2.52 -0.88 5.22
CA TYR A 22 3.05 -1.83 4.24
C TYR A 22 2.32 -1.74 2.89
N LEU A 23 1.29 -0.90 2.78
CA LEU A 23 0.72 -0.43 1.52
C LEU A 23 1.48 0.83 1.06
N VAL A 24 2.22 0.70 -0.03
CA VAL A 24 3.09 1.75 -0.57
C VAL A 24 2.25 2.95 -1.03
N GLY A 25 2.67 4.15 -0.61
CA GLY A 25 1.96 5.40 -0.93
C GLY A 25 0.78 5.71 -0.01
N TYR A 26 0.46 4.85 0.96
CA TYR A 26 -0.60 5.09 1.94
C TYR A 26 -0.02 5.51 3.29
N GLY A 27 -0.69 6.46 3.95
CA GLY A 27 -0.27 7.00 5.25
C GLY A 27 0.97 7.91 5.16
N THR A 28 1.47 8.33 6.33
CA THR A 28 2.62 9.25 6.44
C THR A 28 3.97 8.54 6.34
N LYS A 29 4.02 7.23 6.63
CA LYS A 29 5.23 6.41 6.66
C LYS A 29 4.99 5.09 5.93
N TYR A 30 5.74 4.84 4.87
CA TYR A 30 5.67 3.64 4.04
C TYR A 30 7.02 3.32 3.37
N PRO A 31 7.28 2.08 2.92
CA PRO A 31 8.52 1.70 2.25
C PRO A 31 8.79 2.53 0.99
N LYS A 32 10.01 3.05 0.88
CA LYS A 32 10.48 3.88 -0.24
C LYS A 32 11.47 3.15 -1.12
N ARG A 33 12.02 2.03 -0.65
CA ARG A 33 13.06 1.25 -1.35
C ARG A 33 12.58 -0.15 -1.69
N VAL A 34 11.33 -0.26 -2.15
CA VAL A 34 10.67 -1.48 -2.63
C VAL A 34 11.54 -2.23 -3.64
N HIS A 35 11.63 -3.56 -3.51
CA HIS A 35 12.31 -4.44 -4.45
C HIS A 35 11.49 -4.56 -5.75
N HIS A 36 11.64 -3.59 -6.63
CA HIS A 36 10.97 -3.59 -7.93
C HIS A 36 11.78 -2.78 -8.96
N ARG A 37 12.15 -3.43 -10.06
CA ARG A 37 13.05 -2.84 -11.07
C ARG A 37 12.50 -1.54 -11.65
N GLY A 38 11.23 -1.52 -12.07
CA GLY A 38 10.60 -0.31 -12.61
C GLY A 38 10.46 0.83 -11.60
N ALA A 39 10.54 0.52 -10.30
CA ALA A 39 10.48 1.55 -9.26
C ALA A 39 11.83 2.21 -9.04
N SER A 40 12.90 1.42 -9.05
CA SER A 40 14.26 1.86 -8.72
C SER A 40 14.99 2.57 -9.86
N ILE A 41 14.66 2.26 -11.12
CA ILE A 41 15.27 2.91 -12.29
C ILE A 41 14.63 4.27 -12.58
N LEU A 42 15.38 5.15 -13.25
CA LEU A 42 14.85 6.45 -13.72
C LEU A 42 13.54 6.26 -14.49
N SER A 43 12.60 7.19 -14.25
CA SER A 43 11.36 7.25 -15.00
C SER A 43 11.65 7.54 -16.48
N TYR A 44 10.89 6.89 -17.38
CA TYR A 44 10.89 7.24 -18.80
C TYR A 44 10.54 8.71 -19.06
N LYS A 45 9.76 9.33 -18.16
CA LYS A 45 9.44 10.77 -18.21
C LYS A 45 10.66 11.67 -18.02
N VAL A 46 11.69 11.18 -17.32
CA VAL A 46 12.93 11.92 -17.05
C VAL A 46 14.00 11.60 -18.08
N ASN A 47 14.15 10.32 -18.44
CA ASN A 47 15.09 9.88 -19.46
C ASN A 47 14.44 8.85 -20.39
N LYS A 48 14.35 9.20 -21.68
CA LYS A 48 13.76 8.34 -22.73
C LYS A 48 14.75 7.34 -23.33
N GLY A 49 16.02 7.40 -22.92
CA GLY A 49 17.06 6.49 -23.35
C GLY A 49 16.77 5.05 -22.91
N PHE A 50 17.22 4.10 -23.72
CA PHE A 50 17.12 2.67 -23.39
C PHE A 50 18.03 2.35 -22.20
N ILE A 51 17.49 1.67 -21.18
CA ILE A 51 18.25 1.16 -20.05
C ILE A 51 18.40 -0.35 -20.24
N GLY A 52 19.63 -0.81 -20.45
CA GLY A 52 19.92 -2.23 -20.61
C GLY A 52 19.62 -3.06 -19.36
N CYS A 53 19.47 -4.38 -19.54
CA CYS A 53 19.11 -5.31 -18.47
C CYS A 53 20.06 -5.27 -17.26
N THR A 54 21.37 -5.16 -17.50
CA THR A 54 22.42 -5.08 -16.47
C THR A 54 22.59 -3.64 -15.95
N GLN A 55 22.48 -2.65 -16.83
CA GLN A 55 22.62 -1.24 -16.48
C GLN A 55 21.62 -0.78 -15.40
N GLY A 56 20.40 -1.31 -15.44
CA GLY A 56 19.41 -1.11 -14.37
C GLY A 56 19.90 -1.60 -13.00
N TYR A 57 20.61 -2.73 -12.98
CA TYR A 57 21.20 -3.29 -11.77
C TYR A 57 22.42 -2.47 -11.32
N ASP A 58 23.39 -2.28 -12.20
CA ASP A 58 24.68 -1.65 -11.90
C ASP A 58 24.52 -0.21 -11.40
N CYS A 59 23.62 0.55 -12.02
CA CYS A 59 23.48 1.98 -11.74
C CYS A 59 22.39 2.31 -10.72
N TRP A 60 21.40 1.42 -10.49
CA TRP A 60 20.21 1.79 -9.70
C TRP A 60 19.90 0.83 -8.57
N TYR A 61 20.09 -0.48 -8.74
CA TYR A 61 19.69 -1.46 -7.74
C TYR A 61 20.43 -1.27 -6.40
N GLY A 62 21.73 -0.96 -6.42
CA GLY A 62 22.53 -0.73 -5.20
C GLY A 62 22.32 0.64 -4.53
N LYS A 63 21.63 1.58 -5.18
CA LYS A 63 21.49 2.96 -4.65
C LYS A 63 20.76 2.97 -3.30
N GLN A 64 21.31 3.73 -2.36
CA GLN A 64 20.72 3.91 -1.02
C GLN A 64 19.58 4.92 -0.98
N ALA A 65 19.42 5.72 -2.05
CA ALA A 65 18.30 6.62 -2.20
C ALA A 65 16.97 5.87 -2.41
N ASP A 66 15.89 6.58 -2.11
CA ASP A 66 14.51 6.21 -2.41
C ASP A 66 14.33 5.86 -3.88
N ASN A 67 13.35 5.00 -4.17
CA ASN A 67 12.96 4.69 -5.53
C ASN A 67 12.39 5.94 -6.21
N PRO A 68 12.87 6.32 -7.42
CA PRO A 68 12.37 7.48 -8.14
C PRO A 68 10.90 7.35 -8.58
N ASN A 69 10.39 6.13 -8.75
CA ASN A 69 8.97 5.90 -9.02
C ASN A 69 8.31 5.21 -7.82
N VAL A 70 7.27 5.83 -7.28
CA VAL A 70 6.50 5.27 -6.17
C VAL A 70 5.47 4.28 -6.71
N LEU A 71 5.52 3.04 -6.25
CA LEU A 71 4.55 1.98 -6.57
C LEU A 71 3.27 2.12 -5.75
N VAL A 72 2.51 3.17 -5.99
CA VAL A 72 1.29 3.45 -5.23
C VAL A 72 0.33 2.25 -5.30
N GLY A 73 -0.14 1.81 -4.13
CA GLY A 73 -1.09 0.70 -4.01
C GLY A 73 -0.48 -0.69 -3.98
N ALA A 74 0.85 -0.82 -4.15
CA ALA A 74 1.53 -2.09 -3.94
C ALA A 74 1.61 -2.43 -2.45
N VAL A 75 1.35 -3.69 -2.10
CA VAL A 75 1.62 -4.21 -0.76
C VAL A 75 2.99 -4.87 -0.78
N VAL A 76 3.83 -4.62 0.23
CA VAL A 76 5.14 -5.29 0.35
C VAL A 76 5.02 -6.59 1.17
N GLY A 77 6.05 -7.44 1.14
CA GLY A 77 6.10 -8.66 1.95
C GLY A 77 5.85 -8.44 3.45
N GLY A 78 6.32 -7.31 3.99
CA GLY A 78 6.02 -6.89 5.36
C GLY A 78 7.10 -7.30 6.37
N PRO A 79 6.79 -7.23 7.68
CA PRO A 79 7.77 -7.44 8.74
C PRO A 79 8.07 -8.92 8.99
N ASP A 80 9.12 -9.17 9.76
CA ASP A 80 9.40 -10.48 10.35
C ASP A 80 8.50 -10.78 11.58
N LEU A 81 8.73 -11.94 12.20
CA LEU A 81 7.98 -12.42 13.37
C LEU A 81 8.12 -11.55 14.62
N GLN A 82 9.07 -10.63 14.66
CA GLN A 82 9.29 -9.67 15.76
C GLN A 82 8.88 -8.25 15.36
N ASP A 83 7.99 -8.12 14.37
CA ASP A 83 7.57 -6.86 13.75
C ASP A 83 8.73 -6.08 13.10
N GLY A 84 9.91 -6.68 12.93
CA GLY A 84 11.09 -6.06 12.35
C GLY A 84 10.93 -5.82 10.85
N PHE A 85 11.17 -4.59 10.40
CA PHE A 85 11.12 -4.24 8.97
C PHE A 85 12.29 -3.36 8.56
N ARG A 86 13.02 -3.81 7.54
CA ARG A 86 14.15 -3.09 6.94
C ARG A 86 13.83 -2.72 5.50
N ASP A 87 13.60 -1.43 5.26
CA ASP A 87 13.34 -0.85 3.94
C ASP A 87 14.64 -0.77 3.11
N VAL A 88 15.11 -1.93 2.69
CA VAL A 88 16.32 -2.10 1.90
C VAL A 88 15.93 -2.86 0.65
N ARG A 89 16.21 -2.30 -0.53
CA ARG A 89 15.85 -2.89 -1.82
C ARG A 89 16.36 -4.32 -2.01
N GLY A 90 17.51 -4.65 -1.43
CA GLY A 90 18.06 -6.02 -1.45
C GLY A 90 17.33 -7.03 -0.55
N ASN A 91 16.51 -6.56 0.38
CA ASN A 91 15.71 -7.39 1.28
C ASN A 91 14.37 -7.74 0.61
N PHE A 92 14.42 -8.53 -0.45
CA PHE A 92 13.24 -8.90 -1.25
C PHE A 92 12.18 -9.59 -0.40
N MET A 93 12.58 -10.41 0.58
CA MET A 93 11.66 -11.08 1.51
C MET A 93 10.66 -10.12 2.17
N GLN A 94 11.10 -8.92 2.55
CA GLN A 94 10.24 -7.93 3.19
C GLN A 94 9.73 -6.86 2.23
N THR A 95 10.52 -6.49 1.21
CA THR A 95 10.27 -5.31 0.37
C THR A 95 9.74 -5.63 -1.03
N GLU A 96 9.53 -6.90 -1.37
CA GLU A 96 9.01 -7.30 -2.68
C GLU A 96 7.53 -6.93 -2.84
N ALA A 97 7.21 -6.36 -4.01
CA ALA A 97 5.88 -5.96 -4.42
C ALA A 97 5.44 -6.82 -5.61
N CYS A 98 4.43 -7.65 -5.41
CA CYS A 98 3.98 -8.64 -6.39
C CYS A 98 2.46 -8.67 -6.51
N THR A 99 1.96 -9.17 -7.64
CA THR A 99 0.51 -9.29 -7.86
C THR A 99 -0.16 -10.20 -6.82
N TYR A 100 0.49 -11.29 -6.40
CA TYR A 100 -0.08 -12.24 -5.44
C TYR A 100 -0.23 -11.68 -4.02
N ASN A 101 0.58 -10.69 -3.62
CA ASN A 101 0.43 -10.06 -2.29
C ASN A 101 -0.68 -9.00 -2.29
N THR A 102 -0.88 -8.31 -3.42
CA THR A 102 -1.78 -7.17 -3.52
C THR A 102 -3.19 -7.63 -3.92
N ALA A 103 -3.32 -8.59 -4.85
CA ALA A 103 -4.59 -9.09 -5.35
C ALA A 103 -5.59 -9.53 -4.26
N PRO A 104 -5.22 -10.35 -3.25
CA PRO A 104 -6.19 -10.78 -2.23
C PRO A 104 -6.70 -9.61 -1.38
N LEU A 105 -5.88 -8.56 -1.19
CA LEU A 105 -6.26 -7.41 -0.36
C LEU A 105 -7.26 -6.49 -1.06
N VAL A 106 -7.33 -6.47 -2.39
CA VAL A 106 -8.32 -5.66 -3.13
C VAL A 106 -9.75 -5.99 -2.70
N GLY A 107 -10.10 -7.28 -2.63
CA GLY A 107 -11.44 -7.72 -2.21
C GLY A 107 -11.72 -7.41 -0.75
N VAL A 108 -10.73 -7.59 0.13
CA VAL A 108 -10.86 -7.29 1.57
C VAL A 108 -11.07 -5.79 1.77
N PHE A 109 -10.28 -4.94 1.10
CA PHE A 109 -10.45 -3.48 1.16
C PHE A 109 -11.83 -3.06 0.66
N ALA A 110 -12.29 -3.56 -0.49
CA ALA A 110 -13.62 -3.26 -1.01
C ALA A 110 -14.72 -3.62 0.00
N LYS A 111 -14.64 -4.80 0.64
CA LYS A 111 -15.60 -5.23 1.65
C LYS A 111 -15.57 -4.33 2.89
N LEU A 112 -14.39 -4.02 3.42
CA LEU A 112 -14.25 -3.17 4.60
C LEU A 112 -14.73 -1.74 4.32
N ARG A 113 -14.39 -1.17 3.14
CA ARG A 113 -14.90 0.13 2.70
C ARG A 113 -16.42 0.17 2.66
N ARG A 114 -17.07 -0.84 2.07
CA ARG A 114 -18.53 -0.94 2.04
C ARG A 114 -19.16 -0.99 3.44
N LEU A 115 -18.53 -1.69 4.37
CA LEU A 115 -19.03 -1.78 5.75
C LEU A 115 -18.91 -0.47 6.50
N GLU A 116 -17.81 0.26 6.32
CA GLU A 116 -17.63 1.60 6.91
C GLU A 116 -18.66 2.60 6.35
N GLU A 117 -18.94 2.56 5.05
CA GLU A 117 -20.01 3.37 4.45
C GLU A 117 -21.37 3.05 5.06
N LEU A 118 -21.73 1.78 5.20
CA LEU A 118 -23.01 1.37 5.79
C LEU A 118 -23.16 1.81 7.25
N LYS A 119 -22.07 1.78 8.04
CA LYS A 119 -22.06 2.33 9.40
C LYS A 119 -22.29 3.83 9.38
N ALA A 120 -21.57 4.57 8.54
CA ALA A 120 -21.69 6.02 8.43
C ALA A 120 -23.13 6.45 8.05
N HIS A 121 -23.80 5.72 7.16
CA HIS A 121 -25.21 5.98 6.83
C HIS A 121 -26.16 5.71 8.00
N ARG A 122 -25.92 4.68 8.81
CA ARG A 122 -26.73 4.38 10.01
C ARG A 122 -26.52 5.38 11.14
N THR A 123 -25.34 5.97 11.24
CA THR A 123 -25.01 6.99 12.26
C THR A 123 -25.35 8.40 11.79
N SER A 124 -25.62 8.61 10.50
CA SER A 124 -26.22 9.86 10.05
C SER A 124 -27.63 9.96 10.63
N PRO A 125 -28.00 11.06 11.30
CA PRO A 125 -29.39 11.26 11.66
C PRO A 125 -30.19 11.17 10.37
N THR A 126 -31.15 10.26 10.30
CA THR A 126 -32.20 10.36 9.28
C THR A 126 -32.70 11.80 9.38
N ARG A 127 -32.42 12.64 8.36
CA ARG A 127 -33.24 13.84 8.20
C ARG A 127 -34.66 13.29 8.20
N PRO A 128 -35.55 13.75 9.08
CA PRO A 128 -36.93 13.36 8.97
C PRO A 128 -37.33 13.79 7.56
N THR A 129 -37.59 12.80 6.70
CA THR A 129 -38.46 13.04 5.55
C THR A 129 -39.81 13.31 6.19
N HIS A 130 -40.03 14.58 6.55
CA HIS A 130 -41.37 15.08 6.68
C HIS A 130 -42.01 14.80 5.33
N VAL A 131 -42.83 13.76 5.32
CA VAL A 131 -43.99 13.70 4.47
C VAL A 131 -44.76 14.99 4.76
N ALA A 132 -44.60 15.97 3.88
CA ALA A 132 -45.58 17.02 3.69
C ALA A 132 -46.25 16.71 2.36
N TRP A 133 -47.45 16.14 2.44
CA TRP A 133 -48.46 16.31 1.41
C TRP A 133 -48.87 17.81 1.37
N VAL A 134 -49.48 18.24 0.25
CA VAL A 134 -50.20 19.53 0.01
C VAL A 134 -49.27 20.68 -0.44
N MET A 135 -49.36 21.32 -1.61
CA MET A 135 -50.32 21.40 -2.74
C MET A 135 -49.59 21.20 -4.08
#